data_AF-A0A151P1Q7-F1
#
_entry.id   AF-A0A151P1Q7-F1
#
_cell.length_a   1.000
_cell.length_b   1.000
_cell.length_c   1.000
_cell.angle_alpha   90.00
_cell.angle_beta   90.00
_cell.angle_gamma   90.00
#
_symmetry.space_group_name_H-M   'P 1'
#
loop_
_entity.id
_entity.type
_entity.pdbx_description
1 polymer ?
#
loop_
_entity_poly.entity_id
_entity_poly.type
_entity_poly.pdbx_seq_one_letter_code
_entity_poly.pdbx_strand_id
1 'polypeptide(L)'
;MDRVTVYDNGSIQLLNVGVRDAGYYFVTVTEELGTNIYGTIILNVYEIIYEDLHFVAVFFAFLTAVSAILVCFMWLCNKSVHLYQKQRRKLEERTEEIELEAIEF
;
A
#
# COMPACT_ATOMS: atom_id res chain seq x y z
N MET A 1 -15.15 -29.31 19.49
CA MET A 1 -15.50 -29.99 18.23
C MET A 1 -14.23 -30.32 17.51
N ASP A 2 -14.17 -31.49 16.89
CA ASP A 2 -13.00 -31.86 16.11
C ASP A 2 -12.96 -31.04 14.81
N ARG A 3 -11.77 -30.67 14.37
CA ARG A 3 -11.59 -29.85 13.16
C ARG A 3 -11.68 -30.71 11.88
N VAL A 4 -11.58 -32.03 12.04
CA VAL A 4 -11.66 -33.02 10.98
C VAL A 4 -12.93 -33.86 11.17
N THR A 5 -13.68 -34.05 10.08
CA THR A 5 -14.82 -34.97 10.03
C THR A 5 -14.61 -35.93 8.87
N VAL A 6 -14.69 -37.24 9.14
CA VAL A 6 -14.71 -38.28 8.11
C VAL A 6 -16.12 -38.79 7.98
N TYR A 7 -16.64 -38.85 6.76
CA TYR A 7 -17.99 -39.34 6.46
C TYR A 7 -17.95 -40.79 5.99
N ASP A 8 -19.06 -41.51 6.14
CA ASP A 8 -19.19 -42.93 5.76
C ASP A 8 -18.93 -43.19 4.26
N ASN A 9 -19.09 -42.17 3.42
CA ASN A 9 -18.77 -42.25 1.99
C ASN A 9 -17.27 -42.07 1.68
N GLY A 10 -16.41 -41.98 2.70
CA GLY A 10 -14.97 -41.77 2.57
C GLY A 10 -14.55 -40.32 2.31
N SER A 11 -15.47 -39.36 2.27
CA SER A 11 -15.11 -37.94 2.18
C SER A 11 -14.59 -37.40 3.52
N ILE A 12 -13.72 -36.40 3.45
CA ILE A 12 -13.10 -35.76 4.61
C ILE A 12 -13.38 -34.26 4.53
N GLN A 13 -13.88 -33.70 5.62
CA GLN A 13 -14.00 -32.26 5.81
C GLN A 13 -12.95 -31.80 6.83
N LEU A 14 -12.22 -30.75 6.46
CA LEU A 14 -11.32 -30.02 7.35
C LEU A 14 -11.88 -28.60 7.51
N LEU A 15 -12.23 -28.23 8.74
CA LEU A 15 -12.70 -26.88 9.08
C LEU A 15 -11.53 -25.97 9.43
N ASN A 16 -11.71 -24.65 9.34
CA ASN A 16 -10.67 -23.66 9.71
C ASN A 16 -9.29 -23.99 9.09
N VAL A 17 -9.29 -24.21 7.77
CA VAL A 17 -8.10 -24.52 6.97
C VAL A 17 -7.22 -23.28 6.90
N GLY A 18 -5.95 -23.41 7.28
CA GLY A 18 -4.93 -22.38 7.12
C GLY A 18 -3.76 -22.84 6.26
N VAL A 19 -2.83 -21.94 5.91
CA VAL A 19 -1.64 -22.29 5.09
C VAL A 19 -0.81 -23.42 5.72
N ARG A 20 -0.83 -23.55 7.05
CA ARG A 20 -0.20 -24.66 7.79
C ARG A 20 -0.74 -26.04 7.47
N ASP A 21 -1.96 -26.12 6.92
CA ASP A 21 -2.61 -27.37 6.54
C ASP A 21 -2.27 -27.74 5.08
N ALA A 22 -1.51 -26.92 4.34
CA ALA A 22 -1.05 -27.30 3.00
C ALA A 22 -0.03 -28.45 3.07
N GLY A 23 -0.11 -29.39 2.13
CA GLY A 23 0.83 -30.50 2.06
C GLY A 23 0.34 -31.76 1.38
N TYR A 24 1.10 -32.84 1.55
CA TYR A 24 0.78 -34.17 1.06
C TYR A 24 0.01 -34.96 2.10
N TYR A 25 -1.16 -35.46 1.69
CA TYR A 25 -2.01 -36.31 2.49
C TYR A 25 -2.04 -37.70 1.89
N PHE A 26 -1.85 -38.71 2.73
CA PHE A 26 -1.92 -40.11 2.34
C PHE A 26 -3.26 -40.69 2.77
N VAL A 27 -3.94 -41.34 1.84
CA VAL A 27 -5.17 -42.08 2.10
C VAL A 27 -4.87 -43.56 1.94
N THR A 28 -5.25 -44.36 2.94
CA THR A 28 -5.15 -45.81 2.88
C THR A 28 -6.55 -46.39 3.05
N VAL A 29 -6.97 -47.18 2.09
CA VAL A 29 -8.22 -47.95 2.17
C VAL A 29 -7.82 -49.41 2.39
N THR A 30 -8.22 -49.95 3.53
CA THR A 30 -8.01 -51.36 3.87
C THR A 30 -9.30 -52.11 3.66
N GLU A 31 -9.28 -53.06 2.73
CA GLU A 31 -10.37 -53.99 2.49
C GLU A 31 -10.39 -55.08 3.58
N GLU A 32 -11.58 -55.56 3.96
CA GLU A 32 -11.73 -56.60 5.00
C GLU A 32 -10.95 -57.88 4.69
N LEU A 33 -10.70 -58.16 3.41
CA LEU A 33 -9.94 -59.31 2.92
C LEU A 33 -8.40 -59.08 2.92
N GLY A 34 -7.93 -57.94 3.43
CA GLY A 34 -6.51 -57.64 3.65
C GLY A 34 -5.81 -56.86 2.53
N THR A 35 -6.51 -56.46 1.48
CA THR A 35 -5.96 -55.61 0.42
C THR A 35 -5.87 -54.16 0.89
N ASN A 36 -4.73 -53.51 0.68
CA ASN A 36 -4.57 -52.08 0.93
C ASN A 36 -4.44 -51.31 -0.39
N ILE A 37 -5.25 -50.27 -0.55
CA ILE A 37 -5.15 -49.31 -1.65
C ILE A 37 -4.63 -47.99 -1.09
N TYR A 38 -3.62 -47.43 -1.74
CA TYR A 38 -2.98 -46.17 -1.34
C TYR A 38 -3.31 -45.06 -2.34
N GLY A 39 -3.70 -43.90 -1.82
CA GLY A 39 -3.91 -42.68 -2.57
C GLY A 39 -3.12 -41.52 -1.98
N THR A 40 -2.78 -40.53 -2.80
CA THR A 40 -2.14 -39.28 -2.35
C THR A 40 -2.99 -38.09 -2.78
N ILE A 41 -3.21 -37.16 -1.87
CA ILE A 41 -3.91 -35.89 -2.10
C ILE A 41 -2.92 -34.77 -1.85
N ILE A 42 -2.87 -33.78 -2.74
CA ILE A 42 -2.09 -32.56 -2.56
C ILE A 42 -3.08 -31.46 -2.17
N LEU A 43 -2.97 -30.97 -0.93
CA LEU A 43 -3.78 -29.85 -0.45
C LEU A 43 -3.00 -28.55 -0.60
N ASN A 44 -3.49 -27.68 -1.49
CA ASN A 44 -2.97 -26.33 -1.65
C ASN A 44 -3.94 -25.34 -0.98
N VAL A 45 -3.40 -24.49 -0.10
CA VAL A 45 -4.17 -23.48 0.62
C VAL A 45 -3.65 -22.10 0.25
N TYR A 46 -4.55 -21.23 -0.18
CA TYR A 46 -4.24 -19.84 -0.55
C TYR A 46 -4.91 -18.90 0.44
N GLU A 47 -4.09 -18.13 1.16
CA GLU A 47 -4.58 -16.99 1.94
C GLU A 47 -4.67 -15.77 1.03
N ILE A 48 -5.86 -15.17 0.95
CA ILE A 48 -6.06 -13.95 0.17
C ILE A 48 -5.71 -12.76 1.06
N ILE A 49 -4.48 -12.25 0.89
CA ILE A 49 -3.97 -11.10 1.66
C ILE A 49 -4.58 -9.81 1.09
N TYR A 50 -5.79 -9.47 1.50
CA TYR A 50 -6.41 -8.18 1.15
C TYR A 50 -5.86 -7.01 1.99
N GLU A 51 -5.33 -7.28 3.20
CA GLU A 51 -4.87 -6.24 4.12
C GLU A 51 -3.60 -5.52 3.62
N ASP A 52 -2.63 -6.23 3.06
CA ASP A 52 -1.40 -5.61 2.56
C ASP A 52 -1.66 -4.67 1.39
N LEU A 53 -2.62 -5.01 0.52
CA LEU A 53 -2.96 -4.14 -0.61
C LEU A 53 -3.62 -2.84 -0.14
N HIS A 54 -4.48 -2.91 0.89
CA HIS A 54 -5.10 -1.74 1.48
C HIS A 54 -4.08 -0.85 2.18
N PHE A 55 -3.16 -1.44 2.95
CA PHE A 55 -2.08 -0.70 3.62
C PHE A 55 -1.22 0.06 2.61
N VAL A 56 -0.82 -0.61 1.53
CA VAL A 56 -0.02 -0.01 0.46
C VAL A 56 -0.78 1.13 -0.22
N ALA A 57 -2.06 0.94 -0.55
CA ALA A 57 -2.88 1.97 -1.19
C ALA A 57 -3.05 3.23 -0.32
N VAL A 58 -3.34 3.05 0.98
CA VAL A 58 -3.46 4.18 1.93
C VAL A 58 -2.14 4.92 2.09
N PHE A 59 -1.02 4.19 2.14
CA PHE A 59 0.31 4.78 2.23
C PHE A 59 0.63 5.64 1.00
N PHE A 60 0.35 5.15 -0.22
CA PHE A 60 0.50 5.93 -1.44
C PHE A 60 -0.39 7.17 -1.48
N ALA A 61 -1.65 7.05 -1.04
CA ALA A 61 -2.56 8.20 -0.96
C ALA A 61 -2.03 9.27 -0.01
N PHE A 62 -1.52 8.87 1.15
CA PHE A 62 -0.90 9.76 2.12
C PHE A 62 0.32 10.49 1.54
N LEU A 63 1.25 9.75 0.92
CA LEU A 63 2.43 10.34 0.28
C LEU A 63 2.06 11.33 -0.82
N THR A 64 1.04 11.02 -1.61
CA THR A 64 0.54 11.90 -2.67
C THR A 64 -0.02 13.20 -2.10
N ALA A 65 -0.79 13.12 -1.01
CA ALA A 65 -1.32 14.29 -0.32
C ALA A 65 -0.20 15.17 0.27
N VAL A 66 0.78 14.56 0.95
CA VAL A 66 1.94 15.27 1.51
C VAL A 66 2.75 15.95 0.41
N SER A 67 3.00 15.25 -0.70
CA SER A 67 3.69 15.82 -1.87
C SER A 67 2.95 17.03 -2.44
N ALA A 68 1.63 16.92 -2.64
CA ALA A 68 0.82 18.03 -3.13
C ALA A 68 0.88 19.25 -2.19
N ILE A 69 0.81 19.03 -0.88
CA ILE A 69 0.96 20.08 0.13
C ILE A 69 2.33 20.76 0.03
N LEU A 70 3.41 19.98 -0.06
CA LEU A 70 4.76 20.51 -0.19
C LEU A 70 4.94 21.34 -1.47
N VAL A 71 4.41 20.87 -2.61
CA VAL A 71 4.44 21.60 -3.88
C VAL A 71 3.67 22.92 -3.75
N CYS A 72 2.48 22.90 -3.12
CA CYS A 72 1.72 24.11 -2.83
C CYS A 72 2.50 25.10 -1.95
N PHE A 73 3.17 24.62 -0.90
CA PHE A 73 4.03 25.45 -0.06
C PHE A 73 5.19 26.05 -0.85
N MET A 74 5.90 25.25 -1.64
CA MET A 74 6.97 25.74 -2.51
C MET A 74 6.48 26.80 -3.48
N TRP A 75 5.31 26.61 -4.08
CA TRP A 75 4.70 27.58 -4.98
C TRP A 75 4.38 28.90 -4.28
N LEU A 76 3.79 28.84 -3.08
CA LEU A 76 3.50 30.01 -2.27
C LEU A 76 4.80 30.74 -1.87
N CYS A 77 5.82 30.00 -1.42
CA CYS A 77 7.14 30.57 -1.11
C CYS A 77 7.75 31.26 -2.33
N ASN A 78 7.74 30.60 -3.50
CA ASN A 78 8.26 31.16 -4.74
C ASN A 78 7.51 32.45 -5.14
N LYS A 79 6.18 32.44 -5.05
CA LYS A 79 5.35 33.61 -5.35
C LYS A 79 5.62 34.77 -4.40
N SER A 80 5.76 34.49 -3.10
CA SER A 80 6.08 35.49 -2.08
C SER A 80 7.46 36.12 -2.32
N VAL A 81 8.47 35.30 -2.63
CA VAL A 81 9.81 35.78 -2.98
C VAL A 81 9.77 36.66 -4.22
N HIS A 82 9.04 36.25 -5.26
CA HIS A 82 8.90 37.05 -6.48
C HIS A 82 8.23 38.40 -6.22
N LEU A 83 7.17 38.42 -5.39
CA LEU A 83 6.51 39.66 -4.99
C LEU A 83 7.43 40.58 -4.18
N TYR A 84 8.19 40.01 -3.23
CA TYR A 84 9.14 40.75 -2.42
C TYR A 84 10.25 41.38 -3.28
N GLN A 85 10.84 40.61 -4.20
CA GLN A 85 11.84 41.12 -5.15
C GLN A 85 11.27 42.21 -6.06
N LYS A 86 10.00 42.09 -6.48
CA LYS A 86 9.34 43.11 -7.30
C LYS A 86 9.11 44.40 -6.52
N GLN A 87 8.73 44.31 -5.24
CA GLN A 87 8.59 45.50 -4.39
C GLN A 87 9.93 46.18 -4.13
N ARG A 88 10.99 45.40 -3.88
CA ARG A 88 12.35 45.95 -3.71
C ARG A 88 12.84 46.70 -4.94
N ARG A 89 12.76 46.10 -6.13
CA ARG A 89 13.18 46.76 -7.38
C ARG A 89 12.45 48.08 -7.61
N LYS A 90 11.12 48.11 -7.41
CA LYS A 90 10.33 49.34 -7.53
C LYS A 90 10.70 50.43 -6.52
N LEU A 91 11.22 50.04 -5.36
CA LEU A 91 11.68 51.00 -4.35
C LEU A 91 13.04 51.56 -4.75
N GLU A 92 13.97 50.70 -5.18
CA GLU A 92 15.29 51.09 -5.69
C GLU A 92 15.16 52.04 -6.90
N GLU A 93 14.33 51.70 -7.90
CA GLU A 93 14.04 52.57 -9.06
C GLU A 93 13.49 53.95 -8.65
N ARG A 94 12.54 54.00 -7.71
CA ARG A 94 11.95 55.27 -7.25
C ARG A 94 12.96 56.12 -6.48
N THR A 95 13.87 55.50 -5.74
CA THR A 95 14.92 56.20 -5.01
C THR A 95 15.93 56.82 -5.98
N GLU A 96 16.35 56.10 -7.02
CA GLU A 96 17.23 56.63 -8.07
C GLU A 96 16.60 57.80 -8.83
N GLU A 97 15.31 57.73 -9.18
CA GLU A 97 14.58 58.83 -9.83
C GLU A 97 14.55 60.11 -8.97
N ILE A 98 14.30 60.00 -7.66
CA ILE A 98 14.27 61.15 -6.75
C ILE A 98 15.67 61.77 -6.59
N GLU A 99 16.72 60.93 -6.56
CA GLU A 99 18.11 61.41 -6.48
C GLU A 99 18.55 62.13 -7.76
N LEU A 100 18.14 61.65 -8.94
CA LEU A 100 18.40 62.30 -10.22
C LEU A 100 17.70 63.67 -10.32
N GLU A 101 16.43 63.76 -9.93
CA GLU A 101 15.67 65.01 -9.93
C GLU A 101 16.27 66.04 -8.95
N ALA A 102 16.76 65.61 -7.79
CA ALA A 102 17.39 66.50 -6.79
C ALA A 102 18.75 67.07 -7.23
N ILE A 103 19.44 66.47 -8.21
CA ILE A 103 20.73 66.95 -8.74
C ILE A 103 20.54 67.93 -9.93
N GLU A 104 19.38 67.91 -10.59
CA GLU A 104 19.06 68.82 -11.70
C GLU A 104 18.54 70.21 -11.25
N PHE A 105 18.38 70.44 -9.94
CA PHE A 105 18.05 71.75 -9.33
C PHE A 105 19.29 72.46 -8.75
#